data_AF-A0A355GCP0-F1
#
_entry.id   AF-A0A355GCP0-F1
#
_cell.length_a   1.000
_cell.length_b   1.000
_cell.length_c   1.000
_cell.angle_alpha   90.00
_cell.angle_beta   90.00
_cell.angle_gamma   90.00
#
_symmetry.space_group_name_H-M   'P 1'
#
loop_
_entity.id
_entity.type
_entity.pdbx_description
1 polymer ?
#
loop_
_entity_poly.entity_id
_entity_poly.type
_entity_poly.pdbx_seq_one_letter_code
_entity_poly.pdbx_strand_id
1 'polypeptide(L)'
;MIPVVSVLAGIGATWCSRTIWKVSLSAAICLAVLFNLGIATSGLSGNNAYLDDMNHAQKFALAMTGPEILQLNEMKLKPDQVVLSIGDAELFYAEFPVIYSTVFDEDIFKQWTAQLEPDVPDRSLKMKPAQEIEEKFKAEHIAYVYVNWAEVLRYRLPGSYGYTDYVTPARFQQLIQSGVLEPPLPNRFSYRKLDSFRKEDLEALLEWAPELVVERDGERYFITAQIFPVATSQ
;
A
#
# COMPACT_ATOMS: atom_id res chain seq x y z
N MET A 1 9.31 -38.38 -3.11
CA MET A 1 10.68 -38.69 -3.59
C MET A 1 11.76 -38.51 -2.53
N ILE A 2 11.68 -37.48 -1.67
CA ILE A 2 12.69 -37.20 -0.63
C ILE A 2 13.04 -38.42 0.24
N PRO A 3 12.09 -39.22 0.79
CA PRO A 3 12.44 -40.36 1.64
C PRO A 3 13.27 -41.44 0.93
N VAL A 4 12.97 -41.73 -0.33
CA VAL A 4 13.70 -42.73 -1.13
C VAL A 4 15.12 -42.26 -1.42
N VAL A 5 15.30 -40.98 -1.76
CA VAL A 5 16.62 -40.38 -2.01
C VAL A 5 17.46 -40.34 -0.73
N SER A 6 16.85 -40.06 0.44
CA SER A 6 17.55 -40.11 1.74
C SER A 6 18.06 -41.50 2.08
N VAL A 7 17.27 -42.55 1.83
CA VAL A 7 17.71 -43.95 2.02
C VAL A 7 18.87 -44.30 1.08
N LEU A 8 18.75 -43.94 -0.21
CA LEU A 8 19.83 -44.16 -1.18
C LEU A 8 21.10 -43.38 -0.83
N ALA A 9 20.98 -42.16 -0.30
CA ALA A 9 22.11 -41.38 0.18
C ALA A 9 22.81 -42.06 1.39
N GLY A 10 22.03 -42.65 2.32
CA GLY A 10 22.59 -43.44 3.42
C GLY A 10 23.30 -44.71 2.98
N ILE A 11 22.76 -45.41 1.98
CA ILE A 11 23.41 -46.57 1.34
C ILE A 11 24.71 -46.13 0.66
N GLY A 12 24.68 -45.04 -0.11
CA GLY A 12 25.87 -44.48 -0.75
C GLY A 12 26.94 -44.08 0.27
N ALA A 13 26.55 -43.42 1.37
CA ALA A 13 27.45 -43.01 2.44
C ALA A 13 28.24 -44.19 3.05
N THR A 14 27.62 -45.37 3.14
CA THR A 14 28.21 -46.58 3.73
C THR A 14 28.87 -47.53 2.71
N TRP A 15 28.79 -47.22 1.42
CA TRP A 15 29.20 -48.11 0.32
C TRP A 15 30.71 -48.41 0.28
N CYS A 16 31.56 -47.47 0.71
CA CYS A 16 33.01 -47.58 0.58
C CYS A 16 33.73 -47.21 1.89
N SER A 17 34.69 -48.04 2.31
CA SER A 17 35.45 -47.84 3.55
C SER A 17 36.76 -47.06 3.36
N ARG A 18 37.11 -46.71 2.12
CA ARG A 18 38.37 -46.00 1.78
C ARG A 18 38.40 -44.61 2.43
N THR A 19 39.57 -44.20 2.91
CA THR A 19 39.77 -42.91 3.58
C THR A 19 39.38 -41.72 2.70
N ILE A 20 39.73 -41.75 1.41
CA ILE A 20 39.36 -40.70 0.45
C ILE A 20 37.83 -40.56 0.36
N TRP A 21 37.09 -41.67 0.30
CA TRP A 21 35.63 -41.65 0.28
C TRP A 21 35.05 -41.00 1.53
N LYS A 22 35.55 -41.39 2.72
CA LYS A 22 35.13 -40.83 3.99
C LYS A 22 35.40 -39.33 4.08
N VAL A 23 36.58 -38.87 3.61
CA VAL A 23 36.93 -37.44 3.59
C VAL A 23 36.01 -36.67 2.64
N SER A 24 35.80 -37.16 1.41
CA SER A 24 34.91 -36.52 0.44
C SER A 24 33.46 -36.46 0.94
N LEU A 25 32.97 -37.53 1.57
CA LEU A 25 31.64 -37.58 2.16
C LEU A 25 31.50 -36.58 3.32
N SER A 26 32.48 -36.55 4.24
CA SER A 26 32.49 -35.59 5.35
C SER A 26 32.52 -34.15 4.85
N ALA A 27 33.30 -33.86 3.80
CA ALA A 27 33.31 -32.54 3.18
C ALA A 27 31.95 -32.17 2.57
N ALA A 28 31.31 -33.10 1.85
CA ALA A 28 29.99 -32.87 1.28
C ALA A 28 28.91 -32.63 2.36
N ILE A 29 28.92 -33.42 3.44
CA ILE A 29 28.01 -33.24 4.59
C ILE A 29 28.29 -31.89 5.26
N CYS A 30 29.55 -31.55 5.51
CA CYS A 30 29.94 -30.28 6.11
C CYS A 30 29.44 -29.08 5.29
N LEU A 31 29.64 -29.12 3.96
CA LEU A 31 29.13 -28.08 3.05
C LEU A 31 27.60 -28.00 3.09
N ALA A 32 26.90 -29.14 3.09
CA ALA A 32 25.44 -29.16 3.19
C ALA A 32 24.95 -28.59 4.53
N VAL A 33 25.61 -28.92 5.64
CA VAL A 33 25.28 -28.37 6.96
C VAL A 33 25.54 -26.87 7.02
N LEU A 34 26.71 -26.42 6.55
CA LEU A 34 27.06 -25.00 6.51
C LEU A 34 26.08 -24.20 5.62
N PHE A 35 25.66 -24.78 4.50
CA PHE A 35 24.65 -24.17 3.63
C PHE A 35 23.29 -24.05 4.34
N ASN A 36 22.80 -25.12 4.98
CA ASN A 36 21.52 -25.08 5.70
C ASN A 36 21.57 -24.18 6.94
N LEU A 37 22.70 -24.16 7.65
CA LEU A 37 22.92 -23.20 8.74
C LEU A 37 22.91 -21.77 8.20
N GLY A 38 23.58 -21.53 7.08
CA GLY A 38 23.54 -20.27 6.35
C GLY A 38 22.13 -19.82 6.03
N ILE A 39 21.28 -20.72 5.49
CA ILE A 39 19.85 -20.44 5.26
C ILE A 39 19.11 -20.13 6.56
N ALA A 40 19.35 -20.89 7.62
CA ALA A 40 18.59 -20.77 8.87
C ALA A 40 18.95 -19.51 9.67
N THR A 41 20.18 -19.00 9.56
CA THR A 41 20.68 -17.92 10.41
C THR A 41 21.11 -16.67 9.66
N SER A 42 21.09 -16.65 8.32
CA SER A 42 21.59 -15.50 7.54
C SER A 42 20.97 -15.36 6.15
N GLY A 43 21.06 -14.16 5.58
CA GLY A 43 20.68 -13.89 4.18
C GLY A 43 21.75 -14.31 3.15
N LEU A 44 22.90 -14.84 3.58
CA LEU A 44 24.02 -15.19 2.68
C LEU A 44 23.68 -16.37 1.74
N SER A 45 22.69 -17.18 2.11
CA SER A 45 22.27 -18.36 1.35
C SER A 45 20.95 -18.15 0.59
N GLY A 46 20.55 -16.89 0.39
CA GLY A 46 19.35 -16.51 -0.36
C GLY A 46 18.23 -15.94 0.53
N ASN A 47 17.05 -15.75 -0.06
CA ASN A 47 15.89 -15.24 0.67
C ASN A 47 15.31 -16.31 1.60
N ASN A 48 15.40 -16.07 2.91
CA ASN A 48 14.90 -16.94 3.97
C ASN A 48 13.73 -16.31 4.75
N ALA A 49 12.99 -15.36 4.15
CA ALA A 49 11.91 -14.62 4.80
C ALA A 49 10.82 -15.49 5.46
N TYR A 50 10.70 -16.76 5.08
CA TYR A 50 9.78 -17.72 5.73
C TYR A 50 10.22 -18.18 7.12
N LEU A 51 11.47 -17.91 7.51
CA LEU A 51 12.02 -18.17 8.85
C LEU A 51 12.12 -16.88 9.69
N ASP A 52 11.71 -15.73 9.13
CA ASP A 52 11.82 -14.44 9.79
C ASP A 52 10.73 -14.25 10.85
N ASP A 53 10.95 -13.33 11.78
CA ASP A 53 9.93 -12.95 12.74
C ASP A 53 8.77 -12.28 12.01
N MET A 54 7.55 -12.76 12.25
CA MET A 54 6.39 -12.27 11.52
C MET A 54 6.09 -10.79 11.79
N ASN A 55 6.35 -10.29 12.99
CA ASN A 55 6.17 -8.87 13.30
C ASN A 55 7.22 -8.02 12.59
N HIS A 56 8.46 -8.51 12.52
CA HIS A 56 9.52 -7.85 11.76
C HIS A 56 9.20 -7.80 10.27
N ALA A 57 8.83 -8.94 9.68
CA ALA A 57 8.45 -9.04 8.28
C ALA A 57 7.25 -8.16 7.93
N GLN A 58 6.23 -8.11 8.80
CA GLN A 58 5.08 -7.21 8.66
C GLN A 58 5.51 -5.75 8.64
N LYS A 59 6.30 -5.30 9.62
CA LYS A 59 6.78 -3.90 9.68
C LYS A 59 7.64 -3.54 8.49
N PHE A 60 8.51 -4.46 8.05
CA PHE A 60 9.34 -4.27 6.87
C PHE A 60 8.48 -4.15 5.60
N ALA A 61 7.53 -5.06 5.40
CA ALA A 61 6.61 -5.01 4.28
C ALA A 61 5.80 -3.71 4.27
N LEU A 62 5.20 -3.35 5.42
CA LEU A 62 4.40 -2.14 5.56
C LEU A 62 5.21 -0.86 5.28
N ALA A 63 6.45 -0.78 5.74
CA ALA A 63 7.33 0.35 5.45
C ALA A 63 7.66 0.49 3.95
N MET A 64 7.60 -0.61 3.20
CA MET A 64 7.91 -0.66 1.77
C MET A 64 6.68 -0.47 0.87
N THR A 65 5.53 -1.03 1.25
CA THR A 65 4.32 -1.07 0.41
C THR A 65 3.25 -0.07 0.83
N GLY A 66 3.17 0.29 2.12
CA GLY A 66 2.16 1.20 2.66
C GLY A 66 2.69 2.11 3.77
N PRO A 67 3.70 2.97 3.49
CA PRO A 67 4.28 3.86 4.51
C PRO A 67 3.26 4.86 5.09
N GLU A 68 2.17 5.16 4.38
CA GLU A 68 1.09 6.01 4.88
C GLU A 68 0.22 5.28 5.92
N ILE A 69 0.04 3.98 5.74
CA ILE A 69 -0.64 3.11 6.72
C ILE A 69 0.24 2.99 7.97
N LEU A 70 1.56 2.85 7.80
CA LEU A 70 2.49 2.91 8.93
C LEU A 70 2.36 4.24 9.69
N GLN A 71 2.32 5.37 8.97
CA GLN A 71 2.13 6.69 9.57
C GLN A 71 0.80 6.80 10.34
N LEU A 72 -0.30 6.26 9.81
CA LEU A 72 -1.60 6.23 10.50
C LEU A 72 -1.58 5.32 11.74
N ASN A 73 -0.93 4.16 11.67
CA ASN A 73 -0.75 3.27 12.83
C ASN A 73 0.04 3.97 13.95
N GLU A 74 1.09 4.71 13.61
CA GLU A 74 1.92 5.45 14.56
C GLU A 74 1.16 6.59 15.28
N MET A 75 0.06 7.09 14.69
CA MET A 75 -0.79 8.11 15.32
C MET A 75 -1.59 7.56 16.51
N LYS A 76 -1.74 6.23 16.64
CA LYS A 76 -2.50 5.58 17.71
C LYS A 76 -3.91 6.16 17.85
N LEU A 77 -4.65 6.10 16.74
CA LEU A 77 -6.03 6.56 16.68
C LEU A 77 -6.89 5.84 17.73
N LYS A 78 -7.82 6.57 18.32
CA LYS A 78 -8.78 5.99 19.27
C LYS A 78 -9.75 5.04 18.52
N PRO A 79 -10.41 4.11 19.23
CA PRO A 79 -11.38 3.20 18.60
C PRO A 79 -12.58 3.89 17.93
N ASP A 80 -12.86 5.15 18.29
CA ASP A 80 -13.89 6.01 17.71
C ASP A 80 -13.34 7.01 16.68
N GLN A 81 -12.10 6.83 16.21
CA GLN A 81 -11.50 7.62 15.15
C GLN A 81 -11.28 6.74 13.93
N VAL A 82 -12.21 6.85 12.97
CA VAL A 82 -12.25 6.03 11.77
C VAL A 82 -11.51 6.73 10.64
N VAL A 83 -10.80 5.95 9.82
CA VAL A 83 -10.18 6.42 8.58
C VAL A 83 -11.06 6.04 7.39
N LEU A 84 -11.45 7.01 6.57
CA LEU A 84 -12.00 6.73 5.24
C LEU A 84 -10.84 6.53 4.26
N SER A 85 -10.62 5.30 3.81
CA SER A 85 -9.56 4.96 2.86
C SER A 85 -10.08 4.92 1.43
N ILE A 86 -9.47 5.69 0.55
CA ILE A 86 -9.90 5.87 -0.84
C ILE A 86 -8.82 5.35 -1.79
N GLY A 87 -9.21 4.40 -2.64
CA GLY A 87 -8.36 3.82 -3.67
C GLY A 87 -7.39 2.75 -3.17
N ASP A 88 -7.16 2.58 -1.87
CA ASP A 88 -6.24 1.55 -1.38
C ASP A 88 -6.96 0.23 -1.05
N ALA A 89 -6.47 -0.86 -1.63
CA ALA A 89 -6.95 -2.21 -1.37
C ALA A 89 -6.02 -3.01 -0.42
N GLU A 90 -4.83 -2.50 -0.11
CA GLU A 90 -3.81 -3.17 0.71
C GLU A 90 -3.80 -2.62 2.16
N LEU A 91 -4.94 -2.65 2.84
CA LEU A 91 -5.05 -2.19 4.24
C LEU A 91 -4.92 -3.33 5.26
N PHE A 92 -4.27 -4.44 4.90
CA PHE A 92 -4.18 -5.66 5.72
C PHE A 92 -3.53 -5.42 7.09
N TYR A 93 -2.70 -4.39 7.19
CA TYR A 93 -1.94 -4.05 8.39
C TYR A 93 -2.41 -2.76 9.07
N ALA A 94 -3.61 -2.27 8.74
CA ALA A 94 -4.21 -1.15 9.44
C ALA A 94 -4.54 -1.56 10.90
N GLU A 95 -4.04 -0.80 11.87
CA GLU A 95 -4.30 -0.99 13.31
C GLU A 95 -5.39 -0.04 13.83
N PHE A 96 -6.11 0.61 12.92
CA PHE A 96 -7.17 1.59 13.19
C PHE A 96 -8.48 1.17 12.51
N PRO A 97 -9.64 1.62 13.02
CA PRO A 97 -10.92 1.44 12.33
C PRO A 97 -10.90 2.10 10.95
N VAL A 98 -11.34 1.38 9.92
CA VAL A 98 -11.26 1.84 8.53
C VAL A 98 -12.54 1.54 7.76
N ILE A 99 -12.97 2.51 6.94
CA ILE A 99 -14.02 2.36 5.94
C ILE A 99 -13.37 2.40 4.57
N TYR A 100 -13.62 1.38 3.75
CA TYR A 100 -13.02 1.20 2.44
C TYR A 100 -13.87 1.85 1.35
N SER A 101 -13.24 2.62 0.48
CA SER A 101 -13.82 3.17 -0.74
C SER A 101 -12.88 2.84 -1.90
N THR A 102 -13.06 1.66 -2.49
CA THR A 102 -12.20 1.14 -3.56
C THR A 102 -13.03 0.76 -4.79
N VAL A 103 -12.36 0.36 -5.88
CA VAL A 103 -13.04 -0.11 -7.11
C VAL A 103 -13.81 -1.43 -6.92
N PHE A 104 -13.53 -2.18 -5.84
CA PHE A 104 -14.09 -3.51 -5.63
C PHE A 104 -15.41 -3.50 -4.84
N ASP A 105 -15.90 -2.32 -4.44
CA ASP A 105 -17.13 -2.16 -3.66
C ASP A 105 -17.82 -0.83 -4.03
N GLU A 106 -18.84 -0.45 -3.27
CA GLU A 106 -19.49 0.84 -3.33
C GLU A 106 -18.50 1.99 -3.11
N ASP A 107 -18.59 3.03 -3.95
CA ASP A 107 -17.80 4.24 -3.79
C ASP A 107 -18.40 5.13 -2.69
N ILE A 108 -18.02 4.81 -1.45
CA ILE A 108 -18.45 5.49 -0.23
C ILE A 108 -18.14 7.00 -0.30
N PHE A 109 -16.96 7.38 -0.81
CA PHE A 109 -16.61 8.79 -0.94
C PHE A 109 -17.58 9.53 -1.85
N LYS A 110 -17.91 8.98 -3.02
CA LYS A 110 -18.92 9.57 -3.91
C LYS A 110 -20.30 9.58 -3.26
N GLN A 111 -20.74 8.49 -2.66
CA GLN A 111 -22.07 8.45 -2.02
C GLN A 111 -22.24 9.50 -0.92
N TRP A 112 -21.19 9.74 -0.14
CA TRP A 112 -21.27 10.65 1.01
C TRP A 112 -21.05 12.11 0.65
N THR A 113 -20.29 12.38 -0.43
CA THR A 113 -19.91 13.76 -0.78
C THR A 113 -20.59 14.27 -2.05
N ALA A 114 -21.09 13.41 -2.94
CA ALA A 114 -21.72 13.82 -4.19
C ALA A 114 -23.23 13.98 -4.05
N GLN A 115 -23.78 14.99 -4.72
CA GLN A 115 -25.19 15.06 -5.04
C GLN A 115 -25.46 14.11 -6.22
N LEU A 116 -25.93 12.90 -5.91
CA LEU A 116 -26.15 11.86 -6.92
C LEU A 116 -27.31 12.24 -7.86
N GLU A 117 -27.02 12.30 -9.16
CA GLU A 117 -27.98 12.60 -10.23
C GLU A 117 -27.85 11.52 -11.32
N PRO A 118 -28.89 10.71 -11.60
CA PRO A 118 -28.78 9.51 -12.46
C PRO A 118 -28.23 9.76 -13.87
N ASP A 119 -28.50 10.93 -14.45
CA ASP A 119 -28.16 11.26 -15.84
C ASP A 119 -26.93 12.17 -15.97
N VAL A 120 -26.23 12.44 -14.86
CA VAL A 120 -25.06 13.32 -14.84
C VAL A 120 -23.79 12.46 -14.72
N PRO A 121 -22.81 12.63 -15.63
CA PRO A 121 -21.53 11.94 -15.53
C PRO A 121 -20.83 12.21 -14.19
N ASP A 122 -20.15 11.21 -13.61
CA ASP A 122 -19.49 11.28 -12.31
C ASP A 122 -18.60 12.53 -12.15
N ARG A 123 -17.82 12.89 -13.19
CA ARG A 123 -16.96 14.08 -13.19
C ARG A 123 -17.72 15.39 -13.00
N SER A 124 -18.97 15.43 -13.46
CA SER A 124 -19.84 16.61 -13.49
C SER A 124 -20.80 16.69 -12.30
N LEU A 125 -20.87 15.66 -11.46
CA LEU A 125 -21.67 15.69 -10.23
C LEU A 125 -21.26 16.87 -9.34
N LYS A 126 -22.21 17.48 -8.65
CA LYS A 126 -21.90 18.51 -7.66
C LYS A 126 -21.58 17.86 -6.32
N MET A 127 -20.79 18.53 -5.49
CA MET A 127 -20.68 18.11 -4.10
C MET A 127 -21.96 18.52 -3.36
N LYS A 128 -22.32 17.72 -2.35
CA LYS A 128 -23.28 18.10 -1.32
C LYS A 128 -22.81 19.34 -0.56
N PRO A 129 -23.71 20.05 0.12
CA PRO A 129 -23.34 21.13 1.03
C PRO A 129 -22.32 20.65 2.08
N ALA A 130 -21.34 21.48 2.41
CA ALA A 130 -20.27 21.15 3.36
C ALA A 130 -20.81 20.62 4.69
N GLN A 131 -21.84 21.27 5.23
CA GLN A 131 -22.50 20.87 6.47
C GLN A 131 -23.06 19.43 6.41
N GLU A 132 -23.65 19.02 5.29
CA GLU A 132 -24.17 17.65 5.13
C GLU A 132 -23.04 16.62 5.13
N ILE A 133 -21.90 16.98 4.52
CA ILE A 133 -20.72 16.12 4.49
C ILE A 133 -20.08 16.02 5.88
N GLU A 134 -19.97 17.14 6.60
CA GLU A 134 -19.49 17.18 7.99
C GLU A 134 -20.36 16.35 8.92
N GLU A 135 -21.68 16.51 8.83
CA GLU A 135 -22.64 15.72 9.61
C GLU A 135 -22.49 14.23 9.31
N LYS A 136 -22.30 13.85 8.04
CA LYS A 136 -22.05 12.47 7.65
C LYS A 136 -20.71 11.94 8.17
N PHE A 137 -19.63 12.70 8.03
CA PHE A 137 -18.31 12.30 8.55
C PHE A 137 -18.33 12.16 10.07
N LYS A 138 -19.02 13.06 10.77
CA LYS A 138 -19.20 12.97 12.22
C LYS A 138 -20.03 11.76 12.64
N ALA A 139 -21.12 11.47 11.93
CA ALA A 139 -21.97 10.33 12.22
C ALA A 139 -21.22 8.99 12.05
N GLU A 140 -20.30 8.94 11.09
CA GLU A 140 -19.46 7.76 10.80
C GLU A 140 -18.10 7.81 11.51
N HIS A 141 -17.91 8.77 12.42
CA HIS A 141 -16.70 8.93 13.21
C HIS A 141 -15.40 9.09 12.39
N ILE A 142 -15.50 9.67 11.19
CA ILE A 142 -14.34 9.88 10.30
C ILE A 142 -13.45 10.96 10.91
N ALA A 143 -12.25 10.57 11.33
CA ALA A 143 -11.21 11.46 11.82
C ALA A 143 -10.22 11.83 10.72
N TYR A 144 -9.97 10.92 9.77
CA TYR A 144 -9.05 11.13 8.65
C TYR A 144 -9.61 10.57 7.35
N VAL A 145 -9.30 11.24 6.25
CA VAL A 145 -9.48 10.72 4.90
C VAL A 145 -8.12 10.43 4.31
N TYR A 146 -7.86 9.16 3.99
CA TYR A 146 -6.64 8.71 3.33
C TYR A 146 -6.94 8.44 1.85
N VAL A 147 -6.07 8.91 0.96
CA VAL A 147 -6.21 8.68 -0.48
C VAL A 147 -4.92 8.14 -1.05
N ASN A 148 -4.99 6.98 -1.71
CA ASN A 148 -3.89 6.42 -2.48
C ASN A 148 -4.04 6.78 -3.97
N TRP A 149 -3.47 7.92 -4.35
CA TRP A 149 -3.53 8.44 -5.72
C TRP A 149 -2.81 7.57 -6.74
N ALA A 150 -1.77 6.86 -6.34
CA ALA A 150 -1.06 5.92 -7.21
C ALA A 150 -1.97 4.76 -7.62
N GLU A 151 -2.74 4.21 -6.67
CA GLU A 151 -3.72 3.18 -6.96
C GLU A 151 -4.89 3.72 -7.77
N VAL A 152 -5.42 4.91 -7.44
CA VAL A 152 -6.46 5.57 -8.26
C VAL A 152 -6.00 5.75 -9.71
N LEU A 153 -4.77 6.22 -9.94
CA LEU A 153 -4.19 6.32 -11.28
C LEU A 153 -4.09 4.95 -11.94
N ARG A 154 -3.54 3.95 -11.23
CA ARG A 154 -3.37 2.58 -11.73
C ARG A 154 -4.71 1.95 -12.14
N TYR A 155 -5.79 2.23 -11.44
CA TYR A 155 -7.12 1.76 -11.78
C TYR A 155 -7.71 2.43 -13.02
N ARG A 156 -7.32 3.68 -13.30
CA ARG A 156 -7.77 4.42 -14.50
C ARG A 156 -7.04 4.05 -15.77
N LEU A 157 -5.82 3.51 -15.68
CA LEU A 157 -5.03 3.16 -16.85
C LEU A 157 -5.71 2.08 -17.71
N PRO A 158 -5.50 2.09 -19.05
CA PRO A 158 -6.07 1.10 -19.94
C PRO A 158 -5.76 -0.35 -19.52
N GLY A 159 -6.76 -1.22 -19.57
CA GLY A 159 -6.61 -2.64 -19.19
C GLY A 159 -6.70 -2.91 -17.68
N SER A 160 -7.04 -1.89 -16.88
CA SER A 160 -7.32 -2.00 -15.45
C SER A 160 -8.83 -2.03 -15.16
N TYR A 161 -9.22 -1.96 -13.89
CA TYR A 161 -10.61 -2.10 -13.44
C TYR A 161 -11.49 -0.88 -13.77
N GLY A 162 -10.90 0.28 -14.09
CA GLY A 162 -11.58 1.56 -14.11
C GLY A 162 -11.68 2.16 -12.70
N TYR A 163 -11.95 3.47 -12.60
CA TYR A 163 -12.23 4.12 -11.33
C TYR A 163 -13.24 5.25 -11.58
N THR A 164 -14.08 5.57 -10.61
CA THR A 164 -15.05 6.67 -10.76
C THR A 164 -14.36 7.98 -11.14
N ASP A 165 -14.91 8.74 -12.09
CA ASP A 165 -14.37 10.06 -12.45
C ASP A 165 -14.66 11.14 -11.41
N TYR A 166 -15.40 10.81 -10.35
CA TYR A 166 -15.72 11.73 -9.27
C TYR A 166 -14.51 12.02 -8.36
N VAL A 167 -13.71 10.98 -8.06
CA VAL A 167 -12.53 11.10 -7.18
C VAL A 167 -11.39 11.81 -7.93
N THR A 168 -11.16 13.07 -7.57
CA THR A 168 -10.15 13.96 -8.15
C THR A 168 -9.54 14.85 -7.07
N PRO A 169 -8.27 15.30 -7.21
CA PRO A 169 -7.64 16.21 -6.24
C PRO A 169 -8.43 17.49 -6.02
N ALA A 170 -9.07 18.01 -7.06
CA ALA A 170 -9.90 19.20 -7.00
C ALA A 170 -11.06 19.08 -5.99
N ARG A 171 -11.63 17.88 -5.78
CA ARG A 171 -12.68 17.67 -4.76
C ARG A 171 -12.13 17.80 -3.35
N PHE A 172 -10.95 17.27 -3.08
CA PHE A 172 -10.29 17.43 -1.79
C PHE A 172 -9.94 18.89 -1.54
N GLN A 173 -9.51 19.61 -2.57
CA GLN A 173 -9.30 21.05 -2.46
C GLN A 173 -10.61 21.81 -2.15
N GLN A 174 -11.74 21.43 -2.76
CA GLN A 174 -13.05 21.99 -2.43
C GLN A 174 -13.43 21.71 -0.97
N LEU A 175 -13.25 20.48 -0.49
CA LEU A 175 -13.51 20.10 0.90
C LEU A 175 -12.67 20.90 1.89
N ILE A 176 -11.39 21.13 1.57
CA ILE A 176 -10.50 21.99 2.37
C ILE A 176 -11.00 23.44 2.38
N GLN A 177 -11.33 23.99 1.21
CA GLN A 177 -11.83 25.36 1.09
C GLN A 177 -13.16 25.57 1.82
N SER A 178 -14.00 24.54 1.87
CA SER A 178 -15.27 24.58 2.59
C SER A 178 -15.15 24.30 4.09
N GLY A 179 -13.96 23.94 4.59
CA GLY A 179 -13.74 23.68 6.01
C GLY A 179 -14.17 22.29 6.50
N VAL A 180 -14.40 21.33 5.60
CA VAL A 180 -14.71 19.93 5.94
C VAL A 180 -13.43 19.14 6.22
N LEU A 181 -12.37 19.41 5.45
CA LEU A 181 -11.05 18.81 5.62
C LEU A 181 -10.02 19.88 6.00
N GLU A 182 -9.01 19.49 6.75
CA GLU A 182 -7.80 20.27 6.93
C GLU A 182 -6.81 20.00 5.78
N PRO A 183 -5.82 20.88 5.55
CA PRO A 183 -4.72 20.58 4.64
C PRO A 183 -4.07 19.22 4.96
N PRO A 184 -3.59 18.50 3.93
CA PRO A 184 -3.02 17.18 4.13
C PRO A 184 -1.81 17.23 5.05
N LEU A 185 -1.63 16.19 5.86
CA LEU A 185 -0.45 16.03 6.69
C LEU A 185 0.82 16.08 5.84
N PRO A 186 1.97 16.52 6.41
CA PRO A 186 3.22 16.58 5.67
C PRO A 186 3.55 15.24 5.04
N ASN A 187 3.59 15.24 3.71
CA ASN A 187 3.90 14.05 2.94
C ASN A 187 5.41 13.76 3.06
N ARG A 188 5.75 12.64 3.71
CA ARG A 188 7.14 12.22 3.95
C ARG A 188 7.61 11.11 3.02
N PHE A 189 6.69 10.28 2.55
CA PHE A 189 7.01 9.02 1.88
C PHE A 189 6.36 8.88 0.50
N SER A 190 5.30 9.65 0.23
CA SER A 190 4.37 9.42 -0.86
C SER A 190 4.73 10.24 -2.10
N TYR A 191 5.94 10.01 -2.63
CA TYR A 191 6.41 10.66 -3.86
C TYR A 191 7.00 9.64 -4.84
N ARG A 192 6.64 9.80 -6.11
CA ARG A 192 7.25 9.05 -7.22
C ARG A 192 7.84 10.02 -8.23
N LYS A 193 9.12 9.86 -8.57
CA LYS A 193 9.78 10.67 -9.61
C LYS A 193 9.03 10.54 -10.94
N LEU A 194 8.77 11.65 -11.61
CA LEU A 194 8.08 11.64 -12.91
C LEU A 194 8.85 10.87 -13.97
N ASP A 195 10.18 10.93 -13.94
CA ASP A 195 11.05 10.25 -14.90
C ASP A 195 10.99 8.70 -14.79
N SER A 196 10.38 8.17 -13.72
CA SER A 196 10.13 6.74 -13.54
C SER A 196 8.84 6.25 -14.20
N PHE A 197 8.04 7.15 -14.79
CA PHE A 197 6.80 6.81 -15.47
C PHE A 197 7.05 6.37 -16.91
N ARG A 198 6.22 5.44 -17.38
CA ARG A 198 6.07 5.22 -18.82
C ARG A 198 5.37 6.46 -19.41
N LYS A 199 5.69 6.78 -20.66
CA LYS A 199 5.17 7.99 -21.32
C LYS A 199 3.63 8.08 -21.27
N GLU A 200 2.95 6.97 -21.57
CA GLU A 200 1.48 6.87 -21.57
C GLU A 200 0.89 7.13 -20.18
N ASP A 201 1.50 6.56 -19.13
CA ASP A 201 1.04 6.73 -17.75
C ASP A 201 1.22 8.18 -17.28
N LEU A 202 2.29 8.84 -17.73
CA LEU A 202 2.55 10.25 -17.43
C LEU A 202 1.55 11.17 -18.14
N GLU A 203 1.24 10.90 -19.41
CA GLU A 203 0.21 11.64 -20.16
C GLU A 203 -1.16 11.51 -19.47
N ALA A 204 -1.54 10.29 -19.06
CA ALA A 204 -2.78 10.05 -18.32
C ALA A 204 -2.81 10.80 -16.97
N LEU A 205 -1.70 10.81 -16.22
CA LEU A 205 -1.58 11.57 -14.97
C LEU A 205 -1.77 13.07 -15.21
N LEU A 206 -1.10 13.63 -16.21
CA LEU A 206 -1.13 15.07 -16.49
C LEU A 206 -2.49 15.54 -17.03
N GLU A 207 -3.23 14.66 -17.71
CA GLU A 207 -4.59 14.94 -18.17
C GLU A 207 -5.59 14.89 -17.01
N TRP A 208 -5.46 13.91 -16.12
CA TRP A 208 -6.43 13.66 -15.05
C TRP A 208 -6.22 14.55 -13.82
N ALA A 209 -4.98 14.66 -13.34
CA ALA A 209 -4.65 15.23 -12.04
C ALA A 209 -3.27 15.95 -12.06
N PRO A 210 -3.10 17.00 -12.89
CA PRO A 210 -1.84 17.73 -12.95
C PRO A 210 -1.47 18.38 -11.60
N GLU A 211 -2.43 18.60 -10.70
CA GLU A 211 -2.22 19.18 -9.37
C GLU A 211 -1.45 18.26 -8.42
N LEU A 212 -1.39 16.95 -8.71
CA LEU A 212 -0.58 16.00 -7.93
C LEU A 212 0.90 16.04 -8.33
N VAL A 213 1.28 16.81 -9.35
CA VAL A 213 2.67 16.99 -9.74
C VAL A 213 3.26 18.21 -9.05
N VAL A 214 4.30 17.99 -8.26
CA VAL A 214 5.03 19.04 -7.53
C VAL A 214 6.51 19.05 -7.90
N GLU A 215 7.14 20.20 -7.73
CA GLU A 215 8.59 20.34 -7.88
C GLU A 215 9.26 20.33 -6.49
N ARG A 216 10.32 19.54 -6.34
CA ARG A 216 11.14 19.44 -5.14
C ARG A 216 12.59 19.30 -5.53
N ASP A 217 13.46 20.15 -4.99
CA ASP A 217 14.90 20.11 -5.21
C ASP A 217 15.30 20.10 -6.71
N GLY A 218 14.52 20.79 -7.55
CA GLY A 218 14.73 20.87 -9.00
C GLY A 218 14.27 19.65 -9.80
N GLU A 219 13.65 18.66 -9.14
CA GLU A 219 13.06 17.49 -9.79
C GLU A 219 11.53 17.50 -9.62
N ARG A 220 10.82 16.86 -10.56
CA ARG A 220 9.35 16.76 -10.52
C ARG A 220 8.93 15.41 -9.95
N TYR A 221 7.96 15.47 -9.03
CA TYR A 221 7.42 14.32 -8.33
C TYR A 221 5.90 14.28 -8.42
N PHE A 222 5.36 13.07 -8.52
CA PHE A 222 3.96 12.77 -8.36
C PHE A 222 3.69 12.43 -6.88
N ILE A 223 2.72 13.11 -6.27
CA ILE A 223 2.21 12.78 -4.95
C ILE A 223 1.40 11.48 -5.06
N THR A 224 1.92 10.39 -4.49
CA THR A 224 1.29 9.06 -4.61
C THR A 224 0.16 8.84 -3.62
N ALA A 225 0.16 9.56 -2.49
CA ALA A 225 -0.87 9.45 -1.47
C ALA A 225 -0.92 10.69 -0.58
N GLN A 226 -2.06 10.91 0.08
CA GLN A 226 -2.29 12.00 1.02
C GLN A 226 -3.20 11.56 2.17
N ILE A 227 -2.99 12.14 3.34
CA ILE A 227 -3.83 11.95 4.54
C ILE A 227 -4.36 13.32 4.94
N PHE A 228 -5.68 13.47 4.94
CA PHE A 228 -6.39 14.70 5.29
C PHE A 228 -7.07 14.53 6.65
N PRO A 229 -6.74 15.34 7.66
CA PRO A 229 -7.56 15.41 8.87
C PRO A 229 -8.95 15.96 8.54
N VAL A 230 -10.00 15.45 9.20
CA VAL A 230 -11.33 16.06 9.15
C VAL A 230 -11.34 17.26 10.09
N ALA A 231 -11.71 18.43 9.56
CA ALA A 231 -11.86 19.63 10.36
C ALA A 231 -13.05 19.43 11.29
N THR A 232 -12.81 19.42 12.60
CA THR A 232 -13.67 18.91 13.71
C THR A 232 -13.49 17.44 14.12
N SER A 233 -12.39 17.23 14.84
CA SER A 233 -12.23 16.19 15.86
C SER A 233 -11.40 16.72 17.04
N GLN A 234 -11.80 17.88 17.61
CA GLN A 234 -11.40 18.33 18.96
C GLN A 234 -12.64 18.60 19.81
#